data_AF-A0A182G564-F1
#
_entry.id   AF-A0A182G564-F1
#
_cell.length_a   1.000
_cell.length_b   1.000
_cell.length_c   1.000
_cell.angle_alpha   90.00
_cell.angle_beta   90.00
_cell.angle_gamma   90.00
#
_symmetry.space_group_name_H-M   'P 1'
#
loop_
_entity.id
_entity.type
_entity.pdbx_description
1 polymer ?
#
loop_
_entity_poly.entity_id
_entity_poly.type
_entity_poly.pdbx_seq_one_letter_code
_entity_poly.pdbx_strand_id
1 'polypeptide(L)'
;MKVGINSPVYFDLRVIVSYPDVMDTLTDLLTEFIKQIQVDTGVHLCGVPYTALPVATLISIKAKQPMLIRRKEAKTYGTKKLVEGKFNAGDKCLIIEDVVTSGSSILDTVTDLRSEGECVFVVGEMSTIPWRGNVNLNYLIIESSIGIWA
;
A
#
# COMPACT_ATOMS: atom_id res chain seq x y z
N MET A 1 -17.02 -8.10 8.05
CA MET A 1 -15.88 -7.26 7.61
C MET A 1 -15.92 -5.94 8.39
N LYS A 2 -14.91 -5.06 8.26
CA LYS A 2 -14.89 -3.73 8.92
C LYS A 2 -16.11 -2.86 8.55
N VAL A 3 -16.75 -3.19 7.44
CA VAL A 3 -18.06 -2.71 7.00
C VAL A 3 -19.03 -3.90 7.11
N GLY A 4 -20.28 -3.66 7.52
CA GLY A 4 -21.33 -4.67 7.74
C GLY A 4 -21.79 -5.45 6.50
N ILE A 5 -20.91 -5.61 5.52
CA ILE A 5 -21.07 -6.40 4.31
C ILE A 5 -20.74 -7.86 4.68
N ASN A 6 -21.71 -8.74 4.52
CA ASN A 6 -21.53 -10.17 4.62
C ASN A 6 -20.94 -10.67 3.29
N SER A 7 -19.64 -10.95 3.27
CA SER A 7 -19.01 -11.71 2.21
C SER A 7 -18.92 -13.18 2.64
N PRO A 8 -19.19 -14.15 1.75
CA PRO A 8 -18.96 -15.57 2.04
C PRO A 8 -17.48 -15.93 2.13
N VAL A 9 -16.57 -14.99 1.78
CA VAL A 9 -15.12 -15.21 1.72
C VAL A 9 -14.37 -14.09 2.44
N TYR A 10 -13.36 -14.46 3.22
CA TYR A 10 -12.42 -13.57 3.88
C TYR A 10 -10.99 -13.98 3.54
N PHE A 11 -10.20 -13.03 3.04
CA PHE A 11 -8.78 -13.23 2.75
C PHE A 11 -7.96 -12.70 3.91
N ASP A 12 -7.13 -13.57 4.50
CA ASP A 12 -6.22 -13.21 5.58
C ASP A 12 -4.76 -13.30 5.12
N LEU A 13 -4.24 -12.21 4.58
CA LEU A 13 -2.85 -12.14 4.14
C LEU A 13 -1.86 -11.96 5.30
N ARG A 14 -2.32 -11.82 6.56
CA ARG A 14 -1.39 -11.74 7.71
C ARG A 14 -0.59 -13.02 7.88
N VAL A 15 -1.17 -14.15 7.49
CA VAL A 15 -0.54 -15.47 7.63
C VAL A 15 0.64 -15.64 6.66
N ILE A 16 0.71 -14.86 5.57
CA ILE A 16 1.73 -15.01 4.53
C ILE A 16 3.16 -14.81 5.05
N VAL A 17 3.35 -14.07 6.16
CA VAL A 17 4.65 -13.93 6.84
C VAL A 17 5.21 -15.27 7.33
N SER A 18 4.36 -16.29 7.48
CA SER A 18 4.76 -17.65 7.89
C SER A 18 5.25 -18.50 6.70
N TYR A 19 5.14 -17.99 5.47
CA TYR A 19 5.50 -18.68 4.24
C TYR A 19 6.43 -17.80 3.38
N PRO A 20 7.74 -17.72 3.73
CA PRO A 20 8.68 -16.82 3.09
C PRO A 20 8.76 -16.96 1.56
N ASP A 21 8.74 -18.19 1.04
CA ASP A 21 8.82 -18.44 -0.41
C ASP A 21 7.60 -17.89 -1.16
N VAL A 22 6.41 -17.98 -0.55
CA VAL A 22 5.17 -17.43 -1.11
C VAL A 22 5.21 -15.90 -1.05
N MET A 23 5.70 -15.34 0.06
CA MET A 23 5.86 -13.89 0.22
C MET A 23 6.89 -13.32 -0.76
N ASP A 24 8.01 -14.02 -1.00
CA ASP A 24 9.03 -13.61 -1.96
C ASP A 24 8.49 -13.61 -3.39
N THR A 25 7.80 -14.69 -3.77
CA THR A 25 7.12 -14.81 -5.07
C THR A 25 6.09 -13.70 -5.28
N LEU A 26 5.24 -13.44 -4.27
CA LEU A 26 4.27 -12.34 -4.32
C LEU A 26 4.97 -10.99 -4.51
N THR A 27 6.06 -10.76 -3.78
CA THR A 27 6.82 -9.51 -3.84
C THR A 27 7.45 -9.33 -5.22
N ASP A 28 7.97 -10.39 -5.84
CA ASP A 28 8.50 -10.32 -7.21
C ASP A 28 7.43 -9.92 -8.22
N LEU A 29 6.24 -10.52 -8.14
CA LEU A 29 5.11 -10.17 -8.99
C LEU A 29 4.68 -8.71 -8.82
N LEU A 30 4.55 -8.24 -7.58
CA LEU A 30 4.20 -6.85 -7.28
C LEU A 30 5.28 -5.87 -7.74
N THR A 31 6.56 -6.21 -7.54
CA THR A 31 7.68 -5.38 -7.97
C THR A 31 7.70 -5.23 -9.49
N GLU A 32 7.45 -6.32 -10.22
CA GLU A 32 7.39 -6.30 -11.68
C GLU A 32 6.18 -5.51 -12.17
N PHE A 33 5.02 -5.69 -11.55
CA PHE A 33 3.83 -4.91 -11.85
C PHE A 33 4.04 -3.40 -11.65
N ILE A 34 4.66 -2.99 -10.53
CA ILE A 34 4.99 -1.58 -10.26
C ILE A 34 5.87 -0.98 -11.36
N LYS A 35 6.83 -1.75 -11.92
CA LYS A 35 7.65 -1.31 -13.05
C LYS A 35 6.81 -1.13 -14.33
N GLN A 36 5.86 -2.04 -14.58
CA GLN A 36 5.04 -2.01 -15.79
C GLN A 36 4.10 -0.82 -15.86
N ILE A 37 3.55 -0.40 -14.72
CA ILE A 37 2.66 0.76 -14.64
C ILE A 37 3.41 2.10 -14.68
N GLN A 38 4.72 2.09 -14.95
CA GLN A 38 5.57 3.26 -15.15
C GLN A 38 5.48 4.30 -14.03
N VAL A 39 5.31 3.85 -12.79
CA VAL A 39 5.43 4.74 -11.63
C VAL A 39 6.84 5.34 -11.65
N ASP A 40 6.92 6.68 -11.62
CA ASP A 40 8.19 7.41 -11.70
C ASP A 40 9.25 6.84 -10.77
N THR A 41 10.48 6.76 -11.25
CA THR A 41 11.64 6.42 -10.43
C THR A 41 11.86 7.50 -9.37
N GLY A 42 12.05 7.13 -8.09
CA GLY A 42 12.24 8.09 -6.98
C GLY A 42 11.01 8.30 -6.10
N VAL A 43 9.99 7.46 -6.25
CA VAL A 43 8.79 7.42 -5.41
C VAL A 43 9.09 6.63 -4.14
N HIS A 44 8.73 7.17 -2.97
CA HIS A 44 8.78 6.42 -1.71
C HIS A 44 7.69 5.34 -1.67
N LEU A 45 7.93 4.25 -0.96
CA LEU A 45 6.92 3.24 -0.69
C LEU A 45 6.31 3.45 0.70
N CYS A 46 5.01 3.21 0.87
CA CYS A 46 4.38 3.21 2.19
C CYS A 46 3.35 2.07 2.28
N GLY A 47 3.62 1.08 3.12
CA GLY A 47 2.66 0.01 3.40
C GLY A 47 1.57 0.51 4.35
N VAL A 48 0.30 0.23 4.05
CA VAL A 48 -0.79 0.49 4.99
C VAL A 48 -0.62 -0.44 6.21
N PRO A 49 -0.67 0.10 7.44
CA PRO A 49 -0.51 -0.72 8.62
C PRO A 49 -1.64 -1.76 8.77
N TYR A 50 -1.36 -3.03 9.06
CA TYR A 50 -0.06 -3.64 9.39
C TYR A 50 0.42 -4.65 8.36
N THR A 51 -0.51 -5.36 7.71
CA THR A 51 -0.20 -6.52 6.86
C THR A 51 0.60 -6.14 5.61
N ALA A 52 0.42 -4.93 5.08
CA ALA A 52 1.16 -4.50 3.91
C ALA A 52 2.58 -4.02 4.23
N LEU A 53 2.94 -3.82 5.51
CA LEU A 53 4.29 -3.35 5.89
C LEU A 53 5.41 -4.33 5.48
N PRO A 54 5.32 -5.65 5.77
CA PRO A 54 6.35 -6.60 5.32
C PRO A 54 6.47 -6.65 3.80
N VAL A 55 5.35 -6.63 3.08
CA VAL A 55 5.34 -6.65 1.61
C VAL A 55 6.00 -5.39 1.05
N ALA A 56 5.61 -4.21 1.52
CA ALA A 56 6.23 -2.93 1.13
C ALA A 56 7.74 -2.90 1.45
N THR A 57 8.15 -3.50 2.57
CA THR A 57 9.57 -3.62 2.96
C THR A 57 10.35 -4.46 1.94
N LEU A 58 9.79 -5.60 1.53
CA LEU A 58 10.45 -6.47 0.55
C LEU A 58 10.50 -5.82 -0.85
N ILE A 59 9.44 -5.13 -1.27
CA ILE A 59 9.44 -4.35 -2.52
C ILE A 59 10.50 -3.26 -2.45
N SER A 60 10.62 -2.54 -1.33
CA SER A 60 11.65 -1.50 -1.12
C SER A 60 13.06 -2.05 -1.34
N ILE A 61 13.36 -3.23 -0.77
CA ILE A 61 14.66 -3.89 -0.93
C ILE A 61 14.89 -4.29 -2.39
N LYS A 62 13.92 -4.97 -3.02
CA LYS A 62 14.06 -5.49 -4.40
C LYS A 62 14.11 -4.37 -5.45
N ALA A 63 13.30 -3.33 -5.30
CA ALA A 63 13.22 -2.19 -6.20
C ALA A 63 14.26 -1.09 -5.89
N LYS A 64 15.01 -1.24 -4.79
CA LYS A 64 15.93 -0.22 -4.25
C LYS A 64 15.26 1.16 -4.10
N GLN A 65 14.01 1.17 -3.66
CA GLN A 65 13.23 2.39 -3.43
C GLN A 65 13.17 2.70 -1.93
N PRO A 66 13.25 3.98 -1.52
CA PRO A 66 13.07 4.36 -0.13
C PRO A 66 11.66 4.04 0.36
N MET A 67 11.51 3.77 1.66
CA MET A 67 10.23 3.43 2.27
C MET A 67 9.94 4.35 3.47
N LEU A 68 8.68 4.71 3.62
CA LEU A 68 8.09 5.37 4.77
C LEU A 68 7.28 4.37 5.58
N ILE A 69 7.20 4.61 6.89
CA ILE A 69 6.34 3.84 7.79
C ILE A 69 5.31 4.79 8.38
N ARG A 70 4.06 4.60 7.99
CA ARG A 70 2.91 5.24 8.65
C ARG A 70 2.61 4.49 9.95
N ARG A 71 2.48 5.21 11.06
CA ARG A 71 1.99 4.69 12.33
C ARG A 71 0.45 4.75 12.34
N LYS A 72 -0.17 3.74 12.93
CA LYS A 72 -1.63 3.77 13.20
C LYS A 72 -1.99 4.77 14.30
N GLU A 73 -1.06 5.02 15.22
CA GLU A 73 -1.25 5.91 16.37
C GLU A 73 -0.05 6.86 16.50
N ALA A 74 -0.34 8.12 16.81
CA ALA A 74 0.70 9.13 17.06
C ALA A 74 1.49 8.80 18.33
N LYS A 75 2.76 9.21 18.39
CA LYS A 75 3.55 9.11 19.63
C LYS A 75 2.87 9.94 20.73
N THR A 76 2.79 9.36 21.92
CA THR A 76 2.31 10.05 23.14
C THR A 76 3.31 11.10 23.64
N TYR A 77 4.58 11.01 23.24
CA TYR A 77 5.66 11.92 23.63
C TYR A 77 6.59 12.22 22.44
N GLY A 78 7.17 13.43 22.39
CA GLY A 78 8.03 13.90 21.30
C GLY A 78 7.27 14.54 20.12
N THR A 79 7.91 14.62 18.95
CA THR A 79 7.25 15.09 17.72
C THR A 79 6.14 14.10 17.37
N LYS A 80 4.87 14.50 17.45
CA LYS A 80 3.67 13.67 17.21
C LYS A 80 3.51 13.20 15.74
N LYS A 81 4.62 12.92 15.06
CA LYS A 81 4.68 12.49 13.67
C LYS A 81 4.01 11.13 13.51
N LEU A 82 3.16 11.04 12.51
CA LEU A 82 2.50 9.81 12.09
C LEU A 82 3.29 9.06 11.02
N VAL A 83 4.27 9.70 10.39
CA VAL A 83 5.10 9.13 9.32
C VAL A 83 6.56 9.13 9.76
N GLU A 84 7.20 7.98 9.65
CA GLU A 84 8.64 7.79 9.88
C GLU A 84 9.35 7.57 8.54
N GLY A 85 10.60 8.03 8.43
CA GLY A 85 11.38 7.98 7.19
C GLY A 85 11.85 9.38 6.76
N LYS A 86 12.63 9.44 5.68
CA LYS A 86 13.08 10.70 5.09
C LYS A 86 12.12 11.09 3.98
N PHE A 87 11.26 12.06 4.26
CA PHE A 87 10.24 12.55 3.34
C PHE A 87 10.22 14.07 3.34
N ASN A 88 10.17 14.68 2.16
CA ASN A 88 10.07 16.13 1.99
C ASN A 88 8.81 16.50 1.22
N ALA A 89 8.36 17.75 1.36
CA ALA A 89 7.25 18.26 0.57
C ALA A 89 7.54 18.14 -0.94
N GLY A 90 6.60 17.56 -1.69
CA GLY A 90 6.71 17.31 -3.13
C GLY A 90 7.30 15.94 -3.49
N ASP A 91 7.80 15.18 -2.51
CA ASP A 91 8.17 13.78 -2.73
C ASP A 91 6.91 12.94 -3.04
N LYS A 92 7.00 12.03 -4.00
CA LYS A 92 5.90 11.12 -4.36
C LYS A 92 5.92 9.87 -3.47
N CYS A 93 4.76 9.27 -3.21
CA CYS A 93 4.65 8.09 -2.33
C CYS A 93 3.62 7.06 -2.83
N LEU A 94 4.08 5.88 -3.22
CA LEU A 94 3.30 4.72 -3.63
C LEU A 94 2.78 3.94 -2.39
N ILE A 95 1.46 3.79 -2.26
CA ILE A 95 0.83 3.10 -1.12
C ILE A 95 0.59 1.63 -1.45
N ILE A 96 1.16 0.75 -0.65
CA ILE A 96 0.94 -0.70 -0.78
C ILE A 96 -0.13 -1.12 0.22
N GLU A 97 -1.18 -1.78 -0.25
CA GLU A 97 -2.24 -2.37 0.57
C GLU A 97 -2.36 -3.86 0.26
N ASP A 98 -2.77 -4.67 1.24
CA ASP A 98 -2.95 -6.11 1.06
C ASP A 98 -4.34 -6.44 0.49
N VAL A 99 -5.40 -5.91 1.10
CA VAL A 99 -6.80 -6.15 0.73
C VAL A 99 -7.59 -4.85 0.81
N VAL A 100 -8.15 -4.43 -0.33
CA VAL A 100 -9.05 -3.28 -0.39
C VAL A 100 -10.49 -3.73 -0.14
N THR A 101 -11.16 -3.11 0.83
CA THR A 101 -12.59 -3.32 1.08
C THR A 101 -13.39 -2.04 0.80
N SER A 102 -13.37 -1.08 1.72
CA SER A 102 -13.96 0.25 1.52
C SER A 102 -12.96 1.30 1.03
N GLY A 103 -11.67 0.98 1.02
CA GLY A 103 -10.59 1.94 0.77
C GLY A 103 -10.32 2.94 1.91
N SER A 104 -11.03 2.86 3.05
CA SER A 104 -10.86 3.85 4.13
C SER A 104 -9.46 3.86 4.73
N SER A 105 -8.82 2.70 4.85
CA SER A 105 -7.45 2.61 5.41
C SER A 105 -6.39 3.20 4.48
N ILE A 106 -6.63 3.15 3.17
CA ILE A 106 -5.84 3.87 2.17
C ILE A 106 -6.07 5.37 2.32
N LEU A 107 -7.32 5.84 2.39
CA LEU A 107 -7.64 7.26 2.55
C LEU A 107 -7.06 7.88 3.83
N ASP A 108 -7.08 7.14 4.95
CA ASP A 108 -6.43 7.57 6.19
C ASP A 108 -4.91 7.72 5.99
N THR A 109 -4.28 6.75 5.30
CA THR A 109 -2.84 6.78 4.98
C THR A 109 -2.49 7.93 4.04
N VAL A 110 -3.31 8.18 3.03
CA VAL A 110 -3.22 9.33 2.11
C VAL A 110 -3.29 10.63 2.89
N THR A 111 -4.24 10.75 3.82
CA THR A 111 -4.45 11.97 4.62
C THR A 111 -3.25 12.26 5.50
N ASP A 112 -2.72 11.23 6.18
CA ASP A 112 -1.54 11.37 7.05
C ASP A 112 -0.29 11.73 6.23
N LEU A 113 -0.08 11.10 5.07
CA LEU A 113 1.03 11.45 4.18
C LEU A 113 0.88 12.86 3.58
N ARG A 114 -0.35 13.26 3.21
CA ARG A 114 -0.66 14.62 2.73
C ARG A 114 -0.38 15.70 3.76
N SER A 115 -0.58 15.40 5.03
CA SER A 115 -0.24 16.33 6.11
C SER A 115 1.26 16.63 6.18
N GLU A 116 2.09 15.77 5.57
CA GLU A 116 3.54 15.93 5.46
C GLU A 116 3.99 16.39 4.04
N GLY A 117 3.12 16.39 3.01
CA GLY A 117 3.41 16.88 1.65
C GLY A 117 2.52 16.33 0.51
N GLU A 118 2.53 16.95 -0.68
CA GLU A 118 1.75 16.47 -1.85
C GLU A 118 2.28 15.13 -2.39
N CYS A 119 1.42 14.11 -2.44
CA CYS A 119 1.78 12.74 -2.83
C CYS A 119 0.88 12.24 -3.97
N VAL A 120 1.48 11.49 -4.91
CA VAL A 120 0.77 10.66 -5.89
C VAL A 120 0.72 9.24 -5.36
N PHE A 121 -0.46 8.64 -5.27
CA PHE A 121 -0.63 7.31 -4.71
C PHE A 121 -1.01 6.32 -5.79
N VAL A 122 -0.35 5.18 -5.80
CA VAL A 122 -0.80 4.02 -6.55
C VAL A 122 -1.17 2.97 -5.52
N VAL A 123 -2.35 2.37 -5.64
CA VAL A 123 -2.79 1.28 -4.77
C VAL A 123 -2.62 -0.01 -5.54
N GLY A 124 -1.76 -0.93 -5.10
CA GLY A 124 -1.78 -2.29 -5.62
C GLY A 124 -2.91 -3.07 -4.96
N GLU A 125 -3.87 -3.58 -5.74
CA GLU A 125 -4.94 -4.44 -5.26
C GLU A 125 -4.66 -5.88 -5.66
N MET A 126 -4.75 -6.81 -4.70
CA MET A 126 -4.88 -8.24 -5.00
C MET A 126 -6.31 -8.68 -4.68
N SER A 127 -7.18 -8.71 -5.69
CA SER A 127 -8.53 -9.26 -5.54
C SER A 127 -8.72 -10.53 -6.36
N THR A 128 -9.42 -11.50 -5.74
CA THR A 128 -9.99 -12.62 -6.47
C THR A 128 -11.41 -12.22 -6.88
N ILE A 129 -11.69 -12.17 -8.17
CA ILE A 129 -13.07 -12.10 -8.67
C ILE A 129 -13.79 -13.39 -8.24
N PRO A 130 -15.10 -13.37 -7.88
CA PRO A 130 -15.81 -14.58 -7.52
C PRO A 130 -15.74 -15.59 -8.67
N TRP A 131 -15.17 -16.75 -8.37
CA TRP A 131 -15.38 -17.99 -9.13
C TRP A 131 -14.69 -18.15 -10.50
N ARG A 132 -13.37 -17.90 -10.64
CA ARG A 132 -12.58 -18.45 -11.77
C ARG A 132 -11.11 -18.84 -11.50
N GLY A 133 -10.64 -18.87 -10.25
CA GLY A 133 -9.29 -19.40 -9.94
C GLY A 133 -8.11 -18.52 -10.39
N ASN A 134 -8.36 -17.30 -10.87
CA ASN A 134 -7.32 -16.35 -11.24
C ASN A 134 -7.27 -15.19 -10.23
N VAL A 135 -6.06 -14.86 -9.77
CA VAL A 135 -5.76 -13.64 -9.02
C VAL A 135 -5.56 -12.52 -10.03
N ASN A 136 -6.32 -11.42 -9.93
CA ASN A 136 -6.06 -10.23 -10.74
C ASN A 136 -5.33 -9.19 -9.87
N LEU A 137 -4.24 -8.65 -10.40
CA LEU A 137 -3.55 -7.49 -9.85
C LEU A 137 -4.13 -6.25 -10.51
N ASN A 138 -4.81 -5.40 -9.74
CA ASN A 138 -5.30 -4.10 -10.23
C ASN A 138 -4.52 -2.97 -9.57
N TYR A 139 -4.64 -1.76 -10.14
CA TYR A 139 -4.16 -0.56 -9.48
C TYR A 139 -5.10 0.63 -9.61
N LEU A 140 -5.09 1.51 -8.60
CA LEU A 140 -5.75 2.80 -8.64
C LEU A 140 -4.69 3.90 -8.48
N ILE A 141 -4.60 4.81 -9.47
CA ILE A 141 -3.80 6.04 -9.34
C ILE A 141 -4.69 7.12 -8.72
N ILE A 142 -4.26 7.68 -7.59
CA ILE A 142 -4.86 8.87 -6.98
C ILE A 142 -3.88 10.03 -7.20
N GLU A 143 -4.14 10.84 -8.23
CA GLU A 143 -3.37 12.05 -8.53
C GLU A 143 -3.86 13.25 -7.72
N SER A 144 -2.98 14.24 -7.50
CA SER A 144 -3.28 15.46 -6.72
C SER A 144 -4.29 16.41 -7.38
N SER A 145 -4.65 16.19 -8.64
CA SER A 145 -5.42 17.14 -9.45
C SER A 145 -6.71 16.60 -10.07
N ILE A 146 -7.06 15.31 -9.94
CA ILE A 146 -8.25 14.75 -10.61
C ILE A 146 -9.11 13.95 -9.63
N GLY A 147 -10.37 14.35 -9.54
CA GLY A 147 -11.41 13.62 -8.82
C GLY A 147 -11.54 12.19 -9.34
N ILE A 148 -11.63 11.28 -8.38
CA ILE A 148 -11.86 9.84 -8.54
C ILE A 148 -13.04 9.62 -9.50
N TRP A 149 -12.87 8.81 -10.56
CA TRP A 149 -13.76 7.75 -11.07
C TRP A 149 -13.16 7.17 -12.37
N ALA A 150 -12.72 5.91 -12.35
CA ALA A 150 -12.85 4.92 -13.42
C ALA A 150 -12.36 3.56 -12.90
#